data_AF-A0A5C4QTU6-F1
#
_entry.id   AF-A0A5C4QTU6-F1
#
_cell.length_a   1.000
_cell.length_b   1.000
_cell.length_c   1.000
_cell.angle_alpha   90.00
_cell.angle_beta   90.00
_cell.angle_gamma   90.00
#
_symmetry.space_group_name_H-M   'P 1'
#
loop_
_entity.id
_entity.type
_entity.pdbx_description
1 polymer ?
#
loop_
_entity_poly.entity_id
_entity_poly.type
_entity_poly.pdbx_seq_one_letter_code
_entity_poly.pdbx_strand_id
1 'polypeptide(L)'
;MMMTINSARLEARISKDLHTLIKHAAQLEGRSLTDFIITAVQSAAQKTITDTQVLQLSINDQVRFAEALFLPPAHNSAMEKALEQHHHLLEK
;
A
#
# COMPACT_ATOMS: atom_id res chain seq x y z
N MET A 1 -9.60 -35.33 4.33
CA MET A 1 -8.64 -34.34 4.85
C MET A 1 -9.37 -33.01 4.98
N MET A 2 -9.81 -32.63 6.18
CA MET A 2 -10.49 -31.35 6.40
C MET A 2 -9.44 -30.23 6.36
N MET A 3 -9.55 -29.33 5.37
CA MET A 3 -8.79 -28.09 5.40
C MET A 3 -9.32 -27.25 6.56
N THR A 4 -8.51 -27.08 7.59
CA THR A 4 -8.78 -26.10 8.65
C THR A 4 -8.63 -24.72 8.02
N ILE A 5 -9.74 -24.00 7.84
CA ILE A 5 -9.72 -22.60 7.42
C ILE A 5 -9.05 -21.81 8.55
N ASN A 6 -7.86 -21.27 8.31
CA ASN A 6 -7.16 -20.43 9.28
C ASN A 6 -7.84 -19.04 9.32
N SER A 7 -8.93 -18.94 10.08
CA SER A 7 -9.76 -17.73 10.18
C SER A 7 -9.39 -16.90 11.41
N ALA A 8 -9.18 -15.59 11.22
CA ALA A 8 -9.09 -14.61 12.30
C ALA A 8 -10.44 -13.88 12.48
N ARG A 9 -10.76 -13.47 13.71
CA ARG A 9 -12.01 -12.75 14.04
C ARG A 9 -11.76 -11.25 14.09
N LEU A 10 -12.56 -10.49 13.35
CA LEU A 10 -12.56 -9.02 13.40
C LEU A 10 -13.58 -8.56 14.45
N GLU A 11 -13.11 -7.95 15.53
CA GLU A 11 -13.96 -7.39 16.58
C GLU A 11 -13.82 -5.87 16.65
N ALA A 12 -14.94 -5.16 16.50
CA ALA A 12 -14.98 -3.71 16.65
C ALA A 12 -16.32 -3.29 17.25
N ARG A 13 -16.29 -2.33 18.18
CA ARG A 13 -17.51 -1.67 18.67
C ARG A 13 -17.81 -0.47 17.80
N ILE A 14 -19.03 -0.40 17.29
CA ILE A 14 -19.52 0.71 16.47
C ILE A 14 -20.76 1.33 17.10
N SER A 15 -21.03 2.59 16.78
CA SER A 15 -22.28 3.25 17.19
C SER A 15 -23.48 2.62 16.46
N LYS A 16 -24.68 2.78 17.04
CA LYS A 16 -25.93 2.33 16.42
C LYS A 16 -26.19 3.02 15.08
N ASP A 17 -25.83 4.29 14.98
CA ASP A 17 -26.00 5.09 13.77
C ASP A 17 -25.11 4.56 12.65
N LEU A 18 -23.83 4.28 12.96
CA LEU A 18 -22.90 3.69 12.00
C LEU A 18 -23.37 2.29 11.56
N HIS A 19 -23.85 1.46 12.49
CA HIS A 19 -24.43 0.16 12.15
C HIS A 19 -25.61 0.28 11.18
N THR A 20 -26.51 1.25 11.42
CA THR A 20 -27.69 1.49 10.57
C THR A 20 -27.28 1.95 9.18
N LEU A 21 -26.31 2.86 9.09
CA LEU A 21 -25.75 3.35 7.84
C LEU A 21 -25.13 2.21 7.01
N ILE A 22 -24.25 1.40 7.62
CA ILE A 22 -23.59 0.28 6.93
C ILE A 22 -24.62 -0.75 6.47
N LYS A 23 -25.61 -1.07 7.30
CA LYS A 23 -26.69 -1.98 6.93
C LYS A 23 -27.47 -1.49 5.71
N HIS A 24 -27.78 -0.19 5.66
CA HIS A 24 -28.46 0.39 4.51
C HIS A 24 -27.60 0.35 3.25
N ALA A 25 -26.31 0.69 3.35
CA ALA A 25 -25.38 0.61 2.24
C ALA A 25 -25.26 -0.83 1.68
N ALA A 26 -25.15 -1.82 2.56
CA ALA A 26 -25.13 -3.23 2.16
C ALA A 26 -26.40 -3.66 1.41
N GLN A 27 -27.58 -3.18 1.86
CA GLN A 27 -28.86 -3.43 1.20
C GLN A 27 -28.94 -2.80 -0.19
N LEU A 28 -28.45 -1.56 -0.35
CA LEU A 28 -28.41 -0.89 -1.65
C LEU A 28 -27.57 -1.66 -2.68
N GLU A 29 -26.52 -2.33 -2.22
CA GLU A 29 -25.66 -3.17 -3.07
C GLU A 29 -26.12 -4.63 -3.18
N GLY A 30 -27.26 -5.00 -2.56
CA GLY A 30 -27.82 -6.35 -2.64
C GLY A 30 -26.97 -7.43 -1.97
N ARG A 31 -26.13 -7.06 -0.99
CA ARG A 31 -25.21 -7.97 -0.29
C ARG A 31 -25.42 -8.00 1.22
N SER A 32 -24.90 -9.03 1.87
CA SER A 32 -24.98 -9.15 3.32
C SER A 32 -24.12 -8.08 4.02
N LEU A 33 -24.51 -7.71 5.25
CA LEU A 33 -23.74 -6.77 6.07
C LEU A 33 -22.28 -7.23 6.27
N THR A 34 -22.09 -8.53 6.53
CA THR A 34 -20.76 -9.11 6.70
C THR A 34 -19.93 -9.00 5.43
N ASP A 35 -20.49 -9.38 4.28
CA ASP A 35 -19.81 -9.30 2.99
C ASP A 35 -19.42 -7.87 2.62
N PHE A 36 -20.34 -6.93 2.85
CA PHE A 36 -20.09 -5.49 2.66
C PHE A 36 -18.90 -5.02 3.52
N ILE A 37 -18.89 -5.34 4.81
CA ILE A 37 -17.83 -4.91 5.73
C ILE A 37 -16.49 -5.52 5.32
N ILE A 38 -16.44 -6.83 5.04
CA ILE A 38 -15.19 -7.50 4.67
C ILE A 38 -14.63 -6.89 3.38
N THR A 39 -15.47 -6.67 2.36
CA THR A 39 -15.06 -6.05 1.11
C THR A 39 -14.54 -4.63 1.32
N ALA A 40 -15.26 -3.82 2.11
CA ALA A 40 -14.86 -2.45 2.39
C ALA A 40 -13.53 -2.37 3.15
N VAL A 41 -13.35 -3.23 4.17
CA VAL A 41 -12.11 -3.31 4.94
C VAL A 41 -10.95 -3.76 4.07
N GLN A 42 -11.13 -4.78 3.23
CA GLN A 42 -10.10 -5.26 2.31
C GLN A 42 -9.69 -4.17 1.32
N SER A 43 -10.67 -3.50 0.70
CA SER A 43 -10.41 -2.41 -0.24
C SER A 43 -9.65 -1.26 0.42
N ALA A 44 -10.06 -0.84 1.62
CA ALA A 44 -9.40 0.23 2.35
C ALA A 44 -7.96 -0.15 2.75
N ALA A 45 -7.76 -1.38 3.26
CA ALA A 45 -6.43 -1.87 3.62
C ALA A 45 -5.51 -1.93 2.40
N GLN A 46 -5.97 -2.50 1.29
CA GLN A 46 -5.18 -2.61 0.07
C GLN A 46 -4.82 -1.24 -0.49
N LYS A 47 -5.77 -0.30 -0.50
CA LYS A 47 -5.52 1.07 -0.95
C LYS A 47 -4.46 1.75 -0.09
N THR A 48 -4.57 1.69 1.24
CA THR A 48 -3.59 2.31 2.15
C THR A 48 -2.18 1.74 1.97
N ILE A 49 -2.06 0.41 1.78
CA ILE A 49 -0.77 -0.24 1.52
C ILE A 49 -0.19 0.25 0.18
N THR A 50 -1.00 0.21 -0.89
CA THR A 50 -0.56 0.64 -2.22
C THR A 50 -0.14 2.11 -2.22
N ASP A 51 -0.94 3.00 -1.64
CA ASP A 51 -0.66 4.43 -1.58
C ASP A 51 0.64 4.75 -0.81
N THR A 52 1.02 3.91 0.15
CA THR A 52 2.23 4.12 0.98
C THR A 52 3.47 3.47 0.37
N GLN A 53 3.32 2.33 -0.30
CA GLN A 53 4.45 1.48 -0.71
C GLN A 53 4.72 1.47 -2.20
N VAL A 54 3.78 1.93 -3.03
CA VAL A 54 3.90 1.87 -4.49
C VAL A 54 4.09 3.27 -5.05
N LEU A 55 5.26 3.52 -5.63
CA LEU A 55 5.50 4.70 -6.44
C LEU A 55 4.84 4.52 -7.81
N GLN A 56 3.73 5.22 -8.05
CA GLN A 56 3.13 5.25 -9.39
C GLN A 56 3.86 6.26 -10.29
N LEU A 57 4.48 5.73 -11.34
CA LEU A 57 5.20 6.51 -12.34
C LEU A 57 4.35 6.68 -13.61
N SER A 58 4.43 7.84 -14.25
CA SER A 58 3.91 8.01 -15.62
C SER A 58 4.63 7.04 -16.58
N ILE A 59 4.05 6.73 -17.74
CA ILE A 59 4.71 5.86 -18.73
C ILE A 59 6.10 6.39 -19.08
N ASN A 60 6.25 7.71 -19.25
CA ASN A 60 7.53 8.33 -19.53
C ASN A 60 8.53 8.14 -18.38
N ASP A 61 8.09 8.30 -17.14
CA ASP A 61 8.95 8.10 -15.98
C ASP A 61 9.30 6.62 -15.75
N GLN A 62 8.42 5.69 -16.10
CA GLN A 62 8.70 4.25 -16.08
C GLN A 62 9.82 3.90 -17.06
N VAL A 63 9.78 4.45 -18.28
CA VAL A 63 10.85 4.27 -19.27
C VAL A 63 12.16 4.84 -18.76
N ARG A 64 12.16 6.09 -18.26
CA ARG A 64 13.36 6.72 -17.71
C ARG A 64 13.93 5.95 -16.52
N PHE A 65 13.06 5.43 -15.65
CA PHE A 65 13.45 4.62 -14.52
C PHE A 65 14.07 3.29 -14.97
N ALA A 66 13.44 2.59 -15.91
CA ALA A 66 13.97 1.34 -16.46
C ALA A 66 15.32 1.56 -17.16
N GLU A 67 15.44 2.62 -17.97
CA GLU A 67 16.70 3.01 -18.60
C GLU A 67 17.78 3.28 -17.56
N ALA A 68 17.48 4.00 -16.47
CA ALA A 68 18.44 4.24 -15.40
C ALA A 68 18.84 2.97 -14.62
N LEU A 69 17.98 1.93 -14.58
CA LEU A 69 18.34 0.64 -13.98
C LEU A 69 19.28 -0.17 -14.89
N PHE A 70 19.05 -0.16 -16.21
CA PHE A 70 19.87 -0.91 -17.17
C PHE A 70 21.16 -0.17 -17.58
N LEU A 71 21.10 1.15 -17.61
CA LEU A 71 22.17 2.06 -17.99
C LEU A 71 22.29 3.16 -16.92
N PRO A 72 22.88 2.83 -15.75
CA PRO A 72 23.01 3.80 -14.68
C PRO A 72 23.81 5.02 -15.14
N PRO A 73 23.29 6.25 -14.95
CA PRO A 73 24.04 7.45 -15.30
C PRO A 73 25.27 7.59 -14.40
N ALA A 74 26.32 8.21 -14.93
CA ALA A 74 27.49 8.56 -14.13
C ALA A 74 27.09 9.53 -13.00
N HIS A 75 27.76 9.40 -11.85
CA HIS A 75 27.60 10.33 -10.74
C HIS A 75 27.94 11.75 -11.20
N ASN A 76 27.18 12.74 -10.72
CA ASN A 76 27.56 14.13 -10.89
C ASN A 76 28.56 14.54 -9.79
N SER A 77 29.22 15.69 -9.99
CA SER A 77 30.24 16.19 -9.06
C SER A 77 29.73 16.45 -7.64
N ALA A 78 28.42 16.69 -7.46
CA ALA A 78 27.82 16.84 -6.13
C ALA A 78 27.66 15.48 -5.43
N MET A 79 27.28 14.44 -6.17
CA MET A 79 27.13 13.07 -5.66
C MET A 79 28.48 12.43 -5.35
N GLU A 80 29.52 12.70 -6.14
CA GLU A 80 30.90 12.28 -5.84
C GLU A 80 31.37 12.86 -4.50
N LYS A 81 31.19 14.17 -4.29
CA LYS A 81 31.52 14.83 -3.01
C LYS A 81 30.72 14.27 -1.84
N ALA A 82 29.43 13.96 -2.04
CA ALA A 82 28.60 13.38 -1.00
C ALA A 82 29.06 11.96 -0.61
N LEU A 83 29.49 11.15 -1.59
CA LEU A 83 30.07 9.83 -1.35
C LEU A 83 31.39 9.93 -0.56
N GLU A 84 32.30 10.83 -0.95
CA GLU A 84 33.55 11.07 -0.22
C GLU A 84 33.29 11.46 1.25
N GLN A 85 32.34 12.35 1.49
CA GLN A 85 31.94 12.75 2.84
C GLN A 85 31.36 11.58 3.64
N HIS A 86 30.52 10.75 3.01
CA HIS A 86 29.92 9.59 3.65
C HIS A 86 30.99 8.56 4.06
N HIS A 87 31.95 8.27 3.17
CA HIS A 87 33.08 7.39 3.47
C HIS A 87 33.88 7.90 4.67
N HIS A 88 34.20 9.20 4.69
CA HIS A 88 34.94 9.80 5.81
C HIS A 88 34.19 9.72 7.15
N LEU A 89 32.84 9.73 7.13
CA LEU A 89 32.02 9.60 8.34
C LEU A 89 31.94 8.16 8.86
N LEU A 90 32.02 7.16 7.99
CA LEU A 90 31.93 5.74 8.35
C LEU A 90 33.30 5.11 8.70
N GLU A 91 34.40 5.73 8.31
CA GLU A 91 35.78 5.29 8.63
C GLU A 91 36.30 5.77 10.00
N LYS A 92 35.45 6.44 10.80
CA LYS A 92 35.70 6.82 12.20
C LYS A 92 35.06 5.84 13.18
#